data_AF-A0A9P5JYW5-F1
#
_entry.id   AF-A0A9P5JYW5-F1
#
_cell.length_a   1.000
_cell.length_b   1.000
_cell.length_c   1.000
_cell.angle_alpha   90.00
_cell.angle_beta   90.00
_cell.angle_gamma   90.00
#
_symmetry.space_group_name_H-M   'P 1'
#
loop_
_entity.id
_entity.type
_entity.pdbx_description
1 polymer ?
#
loop_
_entity_poly.entity_id
_entity_poly.type
_entity_poly.pdbx_seq_one_letter_code
_entity_poly.pdbx_strand_id
1 'polypeptide(L)'
;MPIKPVRKPRDKPAPYARKPGPKGKHAKDKPETSAKNTATKQCNNLTLQDWLSVFAFIDAHPTLSQEQVVDHFSSLGNGALKFTQSTLSRKIKQPDVERALVIWLRSMEEKRETVNGKMLVEKRKCFEKELNVPENE
;
A
#
# COMPACT_ATOMS: atom_id res chain seq x y z
N MET A 1 -5.12 55.69 -29.37
CA MET A 1 -6.23 55.27 -28.50
C MET A 1 -6.59 53.82 -28.86
N PRO A 2 -6.44 52.81 -27.99
CA PRO A 2 -6.78 51.43 -28.35
C PRO A 2 -8.29 51.18 -28.17
N ILE A 3 -8.94 50.79 -29.27
CA ILE A 3 -10.36 50.45 -29.36
C ILE A 3 -10.57 49.06 -28.76
N LYS A 4 -11.41 48.94 -27.71
CA LYS A 4 -11.77 47.66 -27.09
C LYS A 4 -12.81 46.93 -27.97
N PRO A 5 -12.62 45.67 -28.37
CA PRO A 5 -13.64 44.93 -29.10
C PRO A 5 -14.75 44.45 -28.14
N VAL A 6 -15.94 45.03 -28.26
CA VAL A 6 -17.15 44.62 -27.55
C VAL A 6 -17.67 43.31 -28.16
N ARG A 7 -17.77 42.25 -27.35
CA ARG A 7 -18.35 40.96 -27.79
C ARG A 7 -19.88 41.03 -27.70
N LYS A 8 -20.57 40.56 -28.74
CA LYS A 8 -22.04 40.43 -28.77
C LYS A 8 -22.52 39.41 -27.72
N PRO A 9 -23.70 39.61 -27.10
CA PRO A 9 -24.29 38.64 -26.17
C PRO A 9 -24.50 37.28 -26.86
N ARG A 10 -24.18 36.17 -26.18
CA ARG A 10 -24.49 34.82 -26.66
C ARG A 10 -25.91 34.45 -26.24
N ASP A 11 -26.71 33.93 -27.17
CA ASP A 11 -27.99 33.29 -26.87
C ASP A 11 -27.77 32.06 -25.99
N LYS A 12 -28.55 31.95 -24.91
CA LYS A 12 -28.54 30.78 -24.03
C LYS A 12 -29.35 29.66 -24.70
N PRO A 13 -28.86 28.40 -24.73
CA PRO A 13 -29.68 27.31 -25.23
C PRO A 13 -30.91 27.11 -24.34
N ALA A 14 -32.05 26.79 -24.96
CA ALA A 14 -33.29 26.51 -24.26
C ALA A 14 -33.13 25.34 -23.26
N PRO A 15 -33.92 25.29 -22.17
CA PRO A 15 -33.85 24.21 -21.19
C PRO A 15 -34.29 22.91 -21.86
N TYR A 16 -33.39 21.95 -21.98
CA TYR A 16 -33.66 20.66 -22.63
C TYR A 16 -34.95 20.00 -22.11
N ALA A 17 -35.85 19.67 -23.03
CA ALA A 17 -36.94 18.73 -22.77
C ALA A 17 -36.37 17.33 -22.54
N ARG A 18 -36.47 16.81 -21.31
CA ARG A 18 -36.03 15.44 -20.98
C ARG A 18 -37.00 14.43 -21.60
N LYS A 19 -36.51 13.55 -22.47
CA LYS A 19 -37.27 12.36 -22.88
C LYS A 19 -37.27 11.32 -21.75
N PRO A 20 -38.38 10.61 -21.48
CA PRO A 20 -38.43 9.57 -20.46
C PRO A 20 -37.54 8.39 -20.87
N GLY A 21 -36.53 8.08 -20.06
CA GLY A 21 -35.69 6.89 -20.22
C GLY A 21 -36.40 5.59 -19.76
N PRO A 22 -35.89 4.40 -20.14
CA PRO A 22 -36.56 3.13 -19.89
C PRO A 22 -36.58 2.77 -18.40
N LYS A 23 -37.75 2.33 -17.90
CA LYS A 23 -37.97 1.89 -16.52
C LYS A 23 -37.12 0.65 -16.19
N GLY A 24 -36.31 0.73 -15.13
CA GLY A 24 -35.56 -0.41 -14.60
C GLY A 24 -36.47 -1.52 -14.10
N LYS A 25 -36.16 -2.77 -14.46
CA LYS A 25 -36.82 -3.95 -13.92
C LYS A 25 -36.18 -4.32 -12.59
N HIS A 26 -36.97 -4.33 -11.52
CA HIS A 26 -36.62 -4.95 -10.25
C HIS A 26 -36.59 -6.47 -10.43
N ALA A 27 -35.47 -7.12 -10.05
CA ALA A 27 -35.41 -8.57 -9.85
C ALA A 27 -35.06 -8.83 -8.38
N LYS A 28 -35.87 -9.69 -7.76
CA LYS A 28 -35.85 -10.10 -6.36
C LYS A 28 -34.69 -11.03 -6.04
N ASP A 29 -34.26 -10.93 -4.78
CA ASP A 29 -33.56 -11.88 -3.91
C ASP A 29 -33.08 -13.21 -4.50
N LYS A 30 -31.76 -13.40 -4.50
CA LYS A 30 -31.06 -14.69 -4.52
C LYS A 30 -29.80 -14.57 -3.65
N PRO A 31 -29.54 -15.43 -2.65
CA PRO A 31 -28.22 -15.50 -2.04
C PRO A 31 -27.33 -16.40 -2.92
N GLU A 32 -26.54 -15.78 -3.80
CA GLU A 32 -25.47 -16.46 -4.54
C GLU A 32 -24.26 -16.63 -3.60
N THR A 33 -23.89 -17.88 -3.33
CA THR A 33 -22.77 -18.25 -2.45
C THR A 33 -21.47 -18.40 -3.24
N SER A 34 -20.37 -17.92 -2.64
CA SER A 34 -18.97 -18.30 -2.87
C SER A 34 -18.33 -18.03 -4.25
N ALA A 35 -17.82 -16.82 -4.40
CA ALA A 35 -16.38 -16.59 -4.62
C ALA A 35 -16.07 -15.11 -4.38
N LYS A 36 -15.10 -14.80 -3.51
CA LYS A 36 -14.54 -13.44 -3.47
C LYS A 36 -13.80 -13.25 -4.79
N ASN A 37 -14.20 -12.27 -5.57
CA ASN A 37 -13.41 -11.82 -6.71
C ASN A 37 -12.04 -11.36 -6.20
N THR A 38 -10.99 -12.17 -6.34
CA THR A 38 -9.59 -11.73 -6.19
C THR A 38 -9.18 -10.97 -7.44
N ALA A 39 -9.98 -9.97 -7.81
CA ALA A 39 -9.69 -9.03 -8.87
C ALA A 39 -9.47 -7.66 -8.25
N THR A 40 -8.51 -7.58 -7.33
CA THR A 40 -7.85 -6.33 -7.02
C THR A 40 -6.41 -6.47 -7.45
N LYS A 41 -6.10 -5.84 -8.58
CA LYS A 41 -4.75 -5.47 -9.02
C LYS A 41 -4.20 -4.38 -8.08
N GLN A 42 -4.42 -4.53 -6.77
CA GLN A 42 -3.83 -3.68 -5.76
C GLN A 42 -2.48 -4.26 -5.44
N CYS A 43 -1.46 -3.41 -5.48
CA CYS A 43 -0.14 -3.70 -4.95
C CYS A 43 -0.32 -4.04 -3.47
N ASN A 44 -0.46 -5.32 -3.14
CA ASN A 44 -0.47 -5.74 -1.76
C ASN A 44 0.89 -5.36 -1.19
N ASN A 45 0.90 -4.53 -0.15
CA ASN A 45 2.11 -4.29 0.62
C ASN A 45 2.68 -5.66 1.02
N LEU A 46 3.98 -5.82 0.84
CA LEU A 46 4.71 -7.02 1.24
C LEU A 46 4.29 -7.45 2.63
N THR A 47 3.88 -8.71 2.76
CA THR A 47 3.47 -9.23 4.06
C THR A 47 4.66 -9.29 5.00
N LEU A 48 4.41 -9.37 6.31
CA LEU A 48 5.48 -9.56 7.28
C LEU A 48 6.30 -10.83 6.97
N GLN A 49 5.64 -11.89 6.51
CA GLN A 49 6.27 -13.14 6.11
C GLN A 49 7.23 -12.97 4.92
N ASP A 50 6.81 -12.16 3.94
CA ASP A 50 7.64 -11.82 2.78
C ASP A 50 8.91 -11.08 3.24
N TRP A 51 8.78 -10.09 4.13
CA TRP A 51 9.92 -9.37 4.70
C TRP A 51 10.86 -10.25 5.50
N LEU A 52 10.34 -11.17 6.31
CA LEU A 52 11.16 -12.15 7.02
C LEU A 52 11.96 -13.04 6.06
N SER A 53 11.35 -13.42 4.93
CA SER A 53 12.02 -14.22 3.90
C SER A 53 13.15 -13.42 3.21
N VAL A 54 12.92 -12.14 2.95
CA VAL A 54 13.94 -11.22 2.42
C VAL A 54 15.10 -11.05 3.42
N PHE A 55 14.83 -10.87 4.71
CA PHE A 55 15.88 -10.75 5.73
C PHE A 55 16.69 -12.04 5.89
N ALA A 56 16.03 -13.20 5.90
CA ALA A 56 16.71 -14.50 5.96
C ALA A 56 17.65 -14.72 4.76
N PHE A 57 17.25 -14.28 3.56
CA PHE A 57 18.09 -14.33 2.36
C PHE A 57 19.32 -13.42 2.46
N ILE A 58 19.16 -12.21 3.01
CA ILE A 58 20.27 -11.27 3.24
C ILE A 58 21.26 -11.83 4.26
N ASP A 59 20.77 -12.39 5.36
CA ASP A 59 21.62 -12.99 6.40
C ASP A 59 22.40 -14.21 5.86
N ALA A 60 21.78 -15.01 4.97
CA ALA A 60 22.45 -16.12 4.30
C ALA A 60 23.47 -15.68 3.23
N HIS A 61 23.34 -14.45 2.71
CA HIS A 61 24.12 -13.96 1.57
C HIS A 61 24.68 -12.53 1.79
N PRO A 62 25.60 -12.33 2.75
CA PRO A 62 26.15 -11.02 3.08
C PRO A 62 27.00 -10.39 1.96
N THR A 63 27.40 -11.18 0.96
CA THR A 63 28.19 -10.72 -0.18
C THR A 63 27.34 -10.18 -1.34
N LEU A 64 26.02 -10.42 -1.32
CA LEU A 64 25.14 -9.95 -2.39
C LEU A 64 24.86 -8.46 -2.24
N SER A 65 24.90 -7.74 -3.36
CA SER A 65 24.50 -6.34 -3.38
C SER A 65 22.99 -6.23 -3.19
N GLN A 66 22.56 -5.08 -2.68
CA GLN A 66 21.15 -4.84 -2.42
C GLN A 66 20.28 -4.88 -3.70
N GLU A 67 20.86 -4.51 -4.84
CA GLU A 67 20.22 -4.60 -6.16
C GLU A 67 20.00 -6.07 -6.56
N GLN A 68 21.01 -6.92 -6.37
CA GLN A 68 20.91 -8.36 -6.66
C GLN A 68 19.84 -9.05 -5.81
N VAL A 69 19.64 -8.61 -4.56
CA VAL A 69 18.55 -9.10 -3.71
C VAL A 69 17.19 -8.73 -4.32
N VAL A 70 17.00 -7.48 -4.75
CA VAL A 70 15.76 -7.03 -5.40
C VAL A 70 15.50 -7.81 -6.69
N ASP A 71 16.52 -8.04 -7.50
CA ASP A 71 16.41 -8.79 -8.76
C ASP A 71 16.02 -10.24 -8.52
N HIS A 72 16.64 -10.90 -7.55
CA HIS A 72 16.30 -12.27 -7.15
C HIS A 72 14.81 -12.39 -6.82
N PHE A 73 14.31 -11.55 -5.91
CA PHE A 73 12.91 -11.58 -5.48
C PHE A 73 11.91 -11.10 -6.54
N SER A 74 12.35 -10.27 -7.49
CA SER A 74 11.56 -9.87 -8.64
C SER A 74 11.40 -10.99 -9.68
N SER A 75 12.37 -11.91 -9.75
CA SER A 75 12.38 -13.04 -10.69
C SER A 75 11.53 -14.25 -10.23
N LEU A 76 11.16 -14.33 -8.95
CA LEU A 76 10.29 -15.39 -8.42
C LEU A 76 8.85 -15.20 -8.93
N GLY A 77 8.49 -15.94 -10.00
CA GLY A 77 7.23 -15.79 -10.75
C GLY A 77 5.92 -16.08 -9.99
N ASN A 78 5.97 -16.44 -8.71
CA ASN A 78 4.79 -16.70 -7.87
C ASN A 78 4.64 -15.61 -6.82
N GLY A 79 4.06 -14.47 -7.19
CA GLY A 79 3.89 -13.33 -6.28
C GLY A 79 5.16 -12.48 -6.16
N ALA A 80 5.75 -12.11 -7.30
CA ALA A 80 6.91 -11.23 -7.41
C ALA A 80 6.86 -10.12 -6.35
N LEU A 81 7.73 -10.23 -5.35
CA LEU A 81 7.85 -9.28 -4.26
C LEU A 81 8.31 -7.95 -4.87
N LYS A 82 7.38 -7.03 -5.13
CA LYS A 82 7.70 -5.73 -5.70
C LYS A 82 8.06 -4.75 -4.60
N PHE A 83 9.34 -4.70 -4.25
CA PHE A 83 9.93 -3.58 -3.51
C PHE A 83 11.08 -2.97 -4.30
N THR A 84 11.29 -1.68 -4.08
CA THR A 84 12.46 -0.98 -4.62
C THR A 84 13.66 -1.16 -3.71
N GLN A 85 14.85 -0.99 -4.26
CA GLN A 85 16.09 -0.89 -3.48
C GLN A 85 15.96 0.18 -2.37
N SER A 86 15.31 1.33 -2.62
CA SER A 86 15.12 2.34 -1.56
C SER A 86 14.34 1.80 -0.35
N THR A 87 13.28 1.02 -0.56
CA THR A 87 12.48 0.40 0.51
C THR A 87 13.30 -0.61 1.29
N LEU A 88 14.05 -1.47 0.59
CA LEU A 88 14.93 -2.44 1.24
C LEU A 88 16.06 -1.74 2.02
N SER A 89 16.56 -0.61 1.54
CA SER A 89 17.65 0.12 2.20
C SER A 89 17.16 0.73 3.51
N ARG A 90 15.96 1.34 3.52
CA ARG A 90 15.34 1.85 4.74
C ARG A 90 15.12 0.74 5.78
N LYS A 91 14.70 -0.45 5.33
CA LYS A 91 14.52 -1.63 6.17
C LYS A 91 15.83 -2.17 6.75
N ILE A 92 16.88 -2.26 5.94
CA ILE A 92 18.22 -2.72 6.38
C ILE A 92 18.89 -1.70 7.29
N LYS A 93 18.69 -0.39 7.07
CA LYS A 93 19.24 0.68 7.92
C LYS A 93 18.61 0.73 9.31
N GLN A 94 17.45 0.11 9.49
CA GLN A 94 16.73 0.09 10.76
C GLN A 94 16.44 -1.35 11.22
N PRO A 95 17.46 -2.23 11.30
CA PRO A 95 17.23 -3.62 11.66
C PRO A 95 16.75 -3.72 13.11
N ASP A 96 17.20 -2.82 13.98
CA ASP A 96 16.83 -2.78 15.39
C ASP A 96 15.38 -2.38 15.60
N VAL A 97 14.86 -1.41 14.83
CA VAL A 97 13.45 -0.99 14.88
C VAL A 97 12.55 -2.14 14.42
N GLU A 98 12.90 -2.81 13.32
CA GLU A 98 12.10 -3.93 12.78
C GLU A 98 12.16 -5.15 13.71
N ARG A 99 13.34 -5.49 14.28
CA ARG A 99 13.49 -6.56 15.28
C ARG A 99 12.71 -6.26 16.56
N ALA A 100 12.80 -5.04 17.08
CA ALA A 100 12.03 -4.60 18.25
C ALA A 100 10.52 -4.66 17.98
N LEU A 101 10.08 -4.28 16.77
CA LEU A 101 8.68 -4.37 16.36
C LEU A 101 8.20 -5.83 16.28
N VAL A 102 9.02 -6.75 15.77
CA VAL A 102 8.70 -8.19 15.71
C VAL A 102 8.62 -8.80 17.12
N ILE A 103 9.58 -8.49 18.00
CA ILE A 103 9.56 -8.94 19.40
C ILE A 103 8.33 -8.40 20.12
N TRP A 104 7.99 -7.13 19.90
CA TRP A 104 6.80 -6.50 20.47
C TRP A 104 5.50 -7.15 19.93
N LEU A 105 5.39 -7.38 18.62
CA LEU A 105 4.25 -8.08 18.03
C LEU A 105 4.04 -9.47 18.63
N ARG A 106 5.11 -10.24 18.82
CA ARG A 106 5.06 -11.56 19.47
C ARG A 106 4.57 -11.46 20.92
N SER A 107 5.05 -10.45 21.66
CA SER A 107 4.59 -10.20 23.04
C SER A 107 3.11 -9.78 23.11
N MET A 108 2.61 -9.07 22.10
CA MET A 108 1.19 -8.68 22.02
C MET A 108 0.29 -9.84 21.59
N GLU A 109 0.78 -10.73 20.72
CA GLU A 109 0.08 -11.95 20.30
C GLU A 109 -0.11 -12.94 21.46
N GLU A 110 0.92 -13.09 22.30
CA GLU A 110 0.84 -13.88 23.54
C GLU A 110 -0.21 -13.32 24.52
N LYS A 111 -0.39 -12.00 24.53
CA LYS A 111 -1.42 -11.31 25.33
C LYS A 111 -2.81 -11.34 24.70
N ARG A 112 -2.99 -11.94 23.52
CA ARG A 112 -4.23 -11.97 22.73
C ARG A 112 -4.87 -10.60 22.51
N GLU A 113 -4.06 -9.55 22.47
CA GLU A 113 -4.53 -8.20 22.15
C GLU A 113 -4.55 -8.01 20.63
N THR A 114 -5.66 -7.46 20.11
CA THR A 114 -5.78 -7.18 18.67
C THR A 114 -4.88 -6.01 18.29
N VAL A 115 -3.71 -6.32 17.71
CA VAL A 115 -2.80 -5.29 17.22
C VAL A 115 -3.39 -4.63 15.97
N ASN A 116 -3.87 -3.40 16.13
CA ASN A 116 -4.40 -2.61 15.03
C ASN A 116 -3.26 -1.94 14.24
N GLY A 117 -3.45 -1.75 12.93
CA GLY A 117 -2.46 -1.12 12.05
C GLY A 117 -2.03 0.28 12.50
N LYS A 118 -2.95 1.07 13.09
CA LYS A 118 -2.60 2.38 13.67
C LYS A 118 -1.61 2.27 14.84
N MET A 119 -1.80 1.25 15.68
CA MET A 119 -0.94 1.00 16.84
C MET A 119 0.47 0.59 16.39
N LEU A 120 0.60 -0.15 15.28
CA LEU A 120 1.90 -0.49 14.70
C LEU A 120 2.65 0.74 14.18
N VAL A 121 1.96 1.68 13.54
CA VAL A 121 2.56 2.93 13.06
C VAL A 121 3.07 3.77 14.23
N GLU A 122 2.28 3.90 15.29
CA GLU A 122 2.70 4.62 16.51
C GLU A 122 3.86 3.92 17.22
N LYS A 123 3.81 2.59 17.34
CA LYS A 123 4.87 1.83 17.99
C LYS A 123 6.18 1.87 17.22
N ARG A 124 6.12 1.81 15.89
CA ARG A 124 7.27 2.04 15.01
C ARG A 124 7.90 3.41 15.28
N LYS A 125 7.09 4.47 15.32
CA LYS A 125 7.59 5.83 15.65
C LYS A 125 8.22 5.91 17.04
N CYS A 126 7.67 5.20 18.03
CA CYS A 126 8.30 5.11 19.35
C CYS A 126 9.67 4.44 19.27
N PHE A 127 9.80 3.32 18.58
CA PHE A 127 11.09 2.63 18.43
C PHE A 127 12.11 3.44 17.63
N GLU A 128 11.69 4.16 16.59
CA GLU A 128 12.57 5.07 15.83
C GLU A 128 13.13 6.19 16.71
N LYS A 129 12.30 6.77 17.59
CA LYS A 129 12.72 7.78 18.59
C LYS A 129 13.63 7.19 19.67
N GLU A 130 13.26 6.04 20.22
CA GLU A 130 14.01 5.37 21.30
C GLU A 130 15.40 4.93 20.84
N LEU A 131 15.51 4.48 19.58
CA LEU A 131 16.78 4.05 18.96
C LEU A 131 17.56 5.22 18.34
N ASN A 132 17.10 6.46 18.54
CA ASN A 132 17.71 7.70 18.06
C ASN A 132 18.02 7.67 16.55
N VAL A 133 17.16 7.00 15.77
CA VAL A 133 17.35 6.89 14.32
C VAL A 133 16.91 8.22 13.71
N PRO A 134 17.79 8.96 13.02
CA PRO A 134 17.41 10.22 12.43
C PRO A 134 16.31 10.00 11.39
N GLU A 135 15.28 10.83 11.49
CA GLU A 135 14.16 10.94 10.56
C GLU A 135 14.69 11.64 9.30
N ASN A 136 15.56 10.96 8.54
CA ASN A 136 16.09 11.54 7.29
C ASN A 136 15.02 11.47 6.19
N GLU A 137 14.40 12.64 6.01
CA GLU A 137 13.81 13.29 4.83
C GLU A 137 13.90 12.50 3.50
#